data_AF-A0A8J7PYT0-F1
#
_entry.id   AF-A0A8J7PYT0-F1
#
_cell.length_a   1.000
_cell.length_b   1.000
_cell.length_c   1.000
_cell.angle_alpha   90.00
_cell.angle_beta   90.00
_cell.angle_gamma   90.00
#
_symmetry.space_group_name_H-M   'P 1'
#
loop_
_entity.id
_entity.type
_entity.pdbx_description
1 polymer ?
#
loop_
_entity_poly.entity_id
_entity_poly.type
_entity_poly.pdbx_seq_one_letter_code
_entity_poly.pdbx_strand_id
1 'polypeptide(L)'
;MVTESTAPAAVDVVDRRQKSIDELGPKYKWIALSNTTLGMLIATINSSIVLIALPDIFRGININPLDPSNTGYLLWMMMGFLVVTAVLVVSFGRLGDMYGRARMYNMGFAIFTISSIFLAITWFDGGGAALWLIGWRVVQGIGGAFLMANSSAILTDAFPSNQRGLALGINGVAAIAGSFLGLVIGGVLAPVNWNLVFLVSVPFGVLGTIWAYLKLHDTGIRRKAKMDWWGNISFAAGLIAVLVGITYGIQPYGNHTMGWTSPLVLSCLIGGVVVLAAFVVIETRVPNPLFNLRLFKIRSFTAGNVANLVASLGRGGLQFILIIWLQGIWLPQHGYSFAQTPLWAGIYMLPMTVGFLLAAPTS
;
A
#
# COMPACT_ATOMS: atom_id res chain seq x y z
N MET A 1 -21.60 59.95 19.06
CA MET A 1 -22.42 58.98 18.31
C MET A 1 -21.46 57.98 17.70
N VAL A 2 -21.33 56.83 18.34
CA VAL A 2 -20.45 55.73 17.95
C VAL A 2 -21.26 54.81 17.05
N THR A 3 -20.83 54.57 15.83
CA THR A 3 -21.36 53.51 14.98
C THR A 3 -20.32 52.40 14.89
N GLU A 4 -20.42 51.44 15.80
CA GLU A 4 -19.76 50.13 15.67
C GLU A 4 -20.40 49.39 14.50
N SER A 5 -19.62 49.14 13.46
CA SER A 5 -19.95 48.20 12.40
C SER A 5 -19.67 46.79 12.93
N THR A 6 -20.70 46.12 13.41
CA THR A 6 -20.65 44.69 13.75
C THR A 6 -20.70 43.89 12.46
N ALA A 7 -19.54 43.45 11.97
CA ALA A 7 -19.46 42.42 10.96
C ALA A 7 -20.08 41.12 11.53
N PRO A 8 -20.95 40.41 10.79
CA PRO A 8 -21.54 39.17 11.28
C PRO A 8 -20.44 38.13 11.49
N ALA A 9 -20.37 37.58 12.70
CA ALA A 9 -19.52 36.45 13.05
C ALA A 9 -19.77 35.31 12.05
N ALA A 10 -18.72 34.89 11.34
CA ALA A 10 -18.78 33.67 10.54
C ALA A 10 -19.13 32.52 11.49
N VAL A 11 -20.35 31.98 11.32
CA VAL A 11 -20.76 30.75 12.00
C VAL A 11 -19.86 29.65 11.46
N ASP A 12 -18.83 29.30 12.24
CA ASP A 12 -18.07 28.08 12.03
C ASP A 12 -19.06 26.92 12.05
N VAL A 13 -19.34 26.36 10.87
CA VAL A 13 -20.09 25.12 10.74
C VAL A 13 -19.18 24.03 11.33
N VAL A 14 -19.29 23.83 12.63
CA VAL A 14 -18.68 22.69 13.34
C VAL A 14 -19.29 21.44 12.72
N ASP A 15 -18.50 20.76 11.88
CA ASP A 15 -18.90 19.50 11.29
C ASP A 15 -19.22 18.53 12.43
N ARG A 16 -20.45 18.01 12.48
CA ARG A 16 -21.02 17.21 13.59
C ARG A 16 -20.21 15.95 13.96
N ARG A 17 -19.12 15.65 13.23
CA ARG A 17 -18.23 14.50 13.44
C ARG A 17 -16.85 14.84 14.03
N GLN A 18 -16.54 16.12 14.26
CA GLN A 18 -15.28 16.50 14.88
C GLN A 18 -15.42 16.42 16.41
N LYS A 19 -14.79 15.42 17.02
CA LYS A 19 -14.77 15.22 18.49
C LYS A 19 -13.36 15.35 19.01
N SER A 20 -13.20 15.94 20.19
CA SER A 20 -11.91 15.96 20.87
C SER A 20 -11.54 14.57 21.36
N ILE A 21 -10.24 14.28 21.48
CA ILE A 21 -9.74 13.03 22.07
C ILE A 21 -10.25 12.89 23.52
N ASP A 22 -10.38 14.01 24.24
CA ASP A 22 -10.89 14.04 25.61
C ASP A 22 -12.35 13.57 25.69
N GLU A 23 -13.16 13.87 24.66
CA GLU A 23 -14.57 13.44 24.57
C GLU A 23 -14.72 11.95 24.20
N LEU A 24 -13.75 11.40 23.46
CA LEU A 24 -13.74 10.01 23.02
C LEU A 24 -13.19 9.05 24.09
N GLY A 25 -12.48 9.59 25.08
CA GLY A 25 -11.95 8.88 26.23
C GLY A 25 -10.71 8.01 25.93
N PRO A 26 -10.06 7.47 26.98
CA PRO A 26 -8.76 6.80 26.88
C PRO A 26 -8.79 5.48 26.09
N LYS A 27 -9.97 4.90 25.86
CA LYS A 27 -10.16 3.66 25.09
C LYS A 27 -10.11 3.89 23.57
N TYR A 28 -10.28 5.12 23.11
CA TYR A 28 -10.31 5.45 21.68
C TYR A 28 -9.03 5.04 20.94
N LYS A 29 -7.87 5.18 21.59
CA LYS A 29 -6.58 4.77 21.01
C LYS A 29 -6.55 3.30 20.58
N TRP A 30 -7.16 2.41 21.36
CA TRP A 30 -7.22 0.98 21.05
C TRP A 30 -8.24 0.66 19.95
N ILE A 31 -9.31 1.46 19.84
CA ILE A 31 -10.28 1.38 18.75
C ILE A 31 -9.62 1.84 17.44
N ALA A 32 -8.88 2.95 17.48
CA ALA A 32 -8.10 3.43 16.34
C ALA A 32 -7.06 2.38 15.93
N LEU A 33 -6.34 1.79 16.89
CA LEU A 33 -5.36 0.74 16.62
C LEU A 33 -5.97 -0.52 16.00
N SER A 34 -7.09 -1.02 16.52
CA SER A 34 -7.70 -2.23 15.96
C SER A 34 -8.16 -2.02 14.52
N ASN A 35 -8.70 -0.84 14.22
CA ASN A 35 -9.19 -0.51 12.88
C ASN A 35 -8.05 -0.30 11.87
N THR A 36 -7.00 0.42 12.29
CA THR A 36 -5.81 0.68 11.45
C THR A 36 -5.01 -0.59 11.19
N THR A 37 -4.87 -1.44 12.21
CA THR A 37 -4.30 -2.80 12.12
C THR A 37 -5.09 -3.67 11.13
N LEU A 38 -6.43 -3.63 11.16
CA LEU A 38 -7.28 -4.39 10.23
C LEU A 38 -7.04 -3.96 8.78
N GLY A 39 -6.96 -2.66 8.51
CA GLY A 39 -6.68 -2.15 7.15
C GLY A 39 -5.29 -2.54 6.66
N MET A 40 -4.27 -2.46 7.52
CA MET A 40 -2.92 -2.91 7.18
C MET A 40 -2.84 -4.41 6.92
N LEU A 41 -3.52 -5.23 7.72
CA LEU A 41 -3.60 -6.68 7.49
C LEU A 41 -4.19 -6.99 6.12
N ILE A 42 -5.34 -6.42 5.77
CA ILE A 42 -6.02 -6.69 4.50
C ILE A 42 -5.14 -6.26 3.32
N ALA A 43 -4.55 -5.05 3.38
CA ALA A 43 -3.70 -4.55 2.30
C ALA A 43 -2.46 -5.44 2.08
N THR A 44 -1.85 -5.93 3.16
CA THR A 44 -0.65 -6.78 3.07
C THR A 44 -0.96 -8.23 2.71
N ILE A 45 -2.04 -8.81 3.24
CA ILE A 45 -2.58 -10.11 2.80
C ILE A 45 -2.81 -10.07 1.30
N ASN A 46 -3.50 -9.04 0.80
CA ASN A 46 -3.81 -8.92 -0.62
C ASN A 46 -2.58 -8.75 -1.52
N SER A 47 -1.54 -8.08 -1.03
CA SER A 47 -0.29 -7.93 -1.79
C SER A 47 0.42 -9.27 -1.98
N SER A 48 0.49 -10.12 -0.94
CA SER A 48 1.22 -11.39 -1.00
C SER A 48 0.38 -12.57 -1.51
N ILE A 49 -0.93 -12.58 -1.26
CA ILE A 49 -1.83 -13.64 -1.73
C ILE A 49 -1.83 -13.76 -3.25
N VAL A 50 -1.74 -12.62 -3.96
CA VAL A 50 -1.68 -12.64 -5.42
C VAL A 50 -0.33 -13.16 -5.90
N LEU A 51 0.77 -12.80 -5.23
CA LEU A 51 2.11 -13.29 -5.60
C LEU A 51 2.15 -14.82 -5.72
N ILE A 52 1.59 -15.54 -4.74
CA ILE A 52 1.58 -17.00 -4.73
C ILE A 52 0.49 -17.59 -5.65
N ALA A 53 -0.61 -16.88 -5.84
CA ALA A 53 -1.76 -17.32 -6.64
C ALA A 53 -1.62 -17.06 -8.15
N LEU A 54 -0.61 -16.30 -8.58
CA LEU A 54 -0.42 -15.90 -9.98
C LEU A 54 -0.52 -17.07 -10.97
N PRO A 55 0.16 -18.22 -10.78
CA PRO A 55 0.07 -19.32 -11.72
C PRO A 55 -1.37 -19.83 -11.91
N ASP A 56 -2.13 -19.94 -10.83
CA ASP A 56 -3.52 -20.42 -10.86
C ASP A 56 -4.48 -19.36 -11.43
N ILE A 57 -4.25 -18.06 -11.16
CA ILE A 57 -5.00 -16.96 -11.78
C ILE A 57 -4.83 -17.01 -13.31
N PHE A 58 -3.59 -17.10 -13.78
CA PHE A 58 -3.29 -17.11 -15.22
C PHE A 58 -3.83 -18.36 -15.91
N ARG A 59 -3.71 -19.53 -15.27
CA ARG A 59 -4.35 -20.76 -15.74
C ARG A 59 -5.87 -20.62 -15.80
N GLY A 60 -6.45 -20.01 -14.78
CA GLY A 60 -7.89 -19.79 -14.65
C GLY A 60 -8.49 -18.86 -15.70
N ILE A 61 -7.70 -17.93 -16.24
CA ILE A 61 -8.08 -17.05 -17.36
C ILE A 61 -7.53 -17.54 -18.71
N ASN A 62 -7.03 -18.78 -18.80
CA ASN A 62 -6.51 -19.39 -20.03
C ASN A 62 -5.34 -18.65 -20.69
N ILE A 63 -4.46 -18.05 -19.88
CA ILE A 63 -3.22 -17.40 -20.36
C ILE A 63 -2.02 -18.20 -19.87
N ASN A 64 -1.08 -18.49 -20.77
CA ASN A 64 0.21 -19.03 -20.37
C ASN A 64 1.12 -17.90 -19.84
N PRO A 65 1.44 -17.87 -18.53
CA PRO A 65 2.26 -16.82 -17.94
C PRO A 65 3.73 -16.88 -18.38
N LEU A 66 4.19 -18.01 -18.91
CA LEU A 66 5.58 -18.22 -19.36
C LEU A 66 5.80 -17.75 -20.81
N ASP A 67 4.73 -17.41 -21.52
CA ASP A 67 4.85 -16.82 -22.85
C ASP A 67 5.43 -15.40 -22.74
N PRO A 68 6.52 -15.06 -23.46
CA PRO A 68 7.09 -13.72 -23.47
C PRO A 68 6.06 -12.63 -23.79
N SER A 69 5.06 -12.91 -24.62
CA SER A 69 4.00 -11.97 -24.96
C SER A 69 3.08 -11.61 -23.78
N ASN A 70 2.93 -12.51 -22.81
CA ASN A 70 2.03 -12.34 -21.65
C ASN A 70 2.75 -11.87 -20.38
N THR A 71 4.09 -11.75 -20.42
CA THR A 71 4.87 -11.32 -19.27
C THR A 71 4.47 -9.92 -18.79
N GLY A 72 4.04 -9.04 -19.71
CA GLY A 72 3.51 -7.72 -19.38
C GLY A 72 2.27 -7.78 -18.48
N TYR A 73 1.36 -8.73 -18.72
CA TYR A 73 0.18 -8.90 -17.87
C TYR A 73 0.56 -9.34 -16.47
N LEU A 74 1.50 -10.27 -16.34
CA LEU A 74 1.97 -10.76 -15.04
C LEU A 74 2.59 -9.63 -14.22
N LEU A 75 3.46 -8.84 -14.85
CA LEU A 75 4.09 -7.71 -14.19
C LEU A 75 3.07 -6.68 -13.72
N TRP A 76 2.14 -6.27 -14.58
CA TRP A 76 1.14 -5.26 -14.20
C TRP A 76 0.13 -5.78 -13.17
N MET A 77 -0.16 -7.08 -13.16
CA MET A 77 -1.00 -7.71 -12.14
C MET A 77 -0.40 -7.61 -10.72
N MET A 78 0.94 -7.62 -10.64
CA MET A 78 1.69 -7.44 -9.40
C MET A 78 1.97 -5.97 -9.10
N MET A 79 2.55 -5.27 -10.07
CA MET A 79 3.10 -3.92 -9.89
C MET A 79 2.01 -2.85 -9.92
N GLY A 80 0.90 -3.05 -10.65
CA GLY A 80 -0.15 -2.05 -10.79
C GLY A 80 -0.69 -1.59 -9.43
N PHE A 81 -0.97 -2.54 -8.53
CA PHE A 81 -1.37 -2.24 -7.15
C PHE A 81 -0.29 -1.45 -6.39
N LEU A 82 0.98 -1.89 -6.46
CA LEU A 82 2.09 -1.31 -5.70
C LEU A 82 2.46 0.10 -6.18
N VAL A 83 2.52 0.31 -7.50
CA VAL A 83 2.84 1.61 -8.12
C VAL A 83 1.78 2.64 -7.77
N VAL A 84 0.50 2.29 -7.95
CA VAL A 84 -0.62 3.19 -7.63
C VAL A 84 -0.62 3.52 -6.14
N THR A 85 -0.41 2.51 -5.29
CA THR A 85 -0.35 2.72 -3.84
C THR A 85 0.80 3.66 -3.47
N ALA A 86 2.02 3.36 -3.93
CA ALA A 86 3.21 4.15 -3.60
C ALA A 86 3.09 5.63 -4.02
N VAL A 87 2.51 5.87 -5.19
CA VAL A 87 2.35 7.22 -5.76
C VAL A 87 1.25 8.00 -5.05
N LEU A 88 0.10 7.37 -4.78
CA LEU A 88 -1.07 8.06 -4.26
C LEU A 88 -1.08 8.19 -2.74
N VAL A 89 -0.29 7.40 -2.00
CA VAL A 89 -0.24 7.47 -0.52
C VAL A 89 -0.01 8.89 -0.03
N VAL A 90 0.96 9.61 -0.60
CA VAL A 90 1.28 10.98 -0.14
C VAL A 90 0.14 11.94 -0.47
N SER A 91 -0.38 11.85 -1.71
CA SER A 91 -1.50 12.67 -2.17
C SER A 91 -2.74 12.47 -1.30
N PHE A 92 -3.06 11.23 -0.97
CA PHE A 92 -4.24 10.87 -0.18
C PHE A 92 -4.07 11.11 1.31
N GLY A 93 -2.84 11.10 1.83
CA GLY A 93 -2.54 11.60 3.16
C GLY A 93 -2.89 13.09 3.27
N ARG A 94 -2.49 13.88 2.26
CA ARG A 94 -2.85 15.31 2.19
C ARG A 94 -4.35 15.54 2.04
N LEU A 95 -5.05 14.74 1.23
CA LEU A 95 -6.51 14.78 1.16
C LEU A 95 -7.15 14.42 2.52
N GLY A 96 -6.58 13.47 3.26
CA GLY A 96 -6.99 13.13 4.62
C GLY A 96 -6.91 14.30 5.58
N ASP A 97 -5.80 15.05 5.55
CA ASP A 97 -5.62 16.25 6.37
C ASP A 97 -6.64 17.35 6.04
N MET A 98 -7.09 17.44 4.79
CA MET A 98 -8.04 18.45 4.32
C MET A 98 -9.51 18.07 4.56
N TYR A 99 -9.88 16.83 4.23
CA TYR A 99 -11.28 16.37 4.19
C TYR A 99 -11.68 15.46 5.35
N GLY A 100 -10.73 15.10 6.23
CA GLY A 100 -10.93 14.22 7.36
C GLY A 100 -10.29 12.85 7.15
N ARG A 101 -9.35 12.48 8.04
CA ARG A 101 -8.59 11.24 7.98
C ARG A 101 -9.48 10.01 8.13
N ALA A 102 -10.45 10.04 9.04
CA ALA A 102 -11.37 8.92 9.25
C ALA A 102 -12.27 8.69 8.03
N ARG A 103 -12.74 9.78 7.40
CA ARG A 103 -13.56 9.71 6.19
C ARG A 103 -12.79 9.13 5.01
N MET A 104 -11.59 9.63 4.75
CA MET A 104 -10.74 9.14 3.66
C MET A 104 -10.32 7.68 3.88
N TYR A 105 -10.02 7.30 5.13
CA TYR A 105 -9.73 5.92 5.49
C TYR A 105 -10.91 4.98 5.23
N ASN A 106 -12.13 5.40 5.59
CA ASN A 106 -13.35 4.62 5.31
C ASN A 106 -13.64 4.48 3.81
N MET A 107 -13.37 5.52 3.01
CA MET A 107 -13.45 5.42 1.54
C MET A 107 -12.44 4.39 1.01
N GLY A 108 -11.25 4.31 1.60
CA GLY A 108 -10.25 3.29 1.28
C GLY A 108 -10.80 1.88 1.41
N PHE A 109 -11.43 1.54 2.54
CA PHE A 109 -12.07 0.23 2.71
C PHE A 109 -13.16 -0.04 1.69
N ALA A 110 -14.03 0.94 1.42
CA ALA A 110 -15.11 0.77 0.45
C ALA A 110 -14.57 0.50 -0.97
N ILE A 111 -13.61 1.31 -1.44
CA ILE A 111 -12.97 1.13 -2.75
C ILE A 111 -12.27 -0.22 -2.82
N PHE A 112 -11.53 -0.59 -1.77
CA PHE A 112 -10.80 -1.85 -1.71
C PHE A 112 -11.76 -3.05 -1.78
N THR A 113 -12.86 -2.99 -1.03
CA THR A 113 -13.89 -4.05 -0.98
C THR A 113 -14.57 -4.21 -2.33
N ILE A 114 -15.04 -3.11 -2.92
CA ILE A 114 -15.71 -3.11 -4.23
C ILE A 114 -14.76 -3.66 -5.29
N SER A 115 -13.52 -3.19 -5.33
CA SER A 115 -12.50 -3.68 -6.28
C SER A 115 -12.23 -5.17 -6.09
N SER A 116 -12.20 -5.66 -4.85
CA SER A 116 -12.00 -7.08 -4.56
C SER A 116 -13.16 -7.95 -5.05
N ILE A 117 -14.41 -7.44 -4.98
CA ILE A 117 -15.58 -8.13 -5.54
C ILE A 117 -15.47 -8.21 -7.07
N PHE A 118 -15.14 -7.12 -7.74
CA PHE A 118 -14.99 -7.12 -9.20
C PHE A 118 -13.79 -7.93 -9.69
N LEU A 119 -12.72 -8.04 -8.90
CA LEU A 119 -11.62 -8.98 -9.19
C LEU A 119 -12.07 -10.44 -9.05
N ALA A 120 -12.92 -10.74 -8.06
CA ALA A 120 -13.46 -12.08 -7.90
C ALA A 120 -14.45 -12.44 -9.02
N ILE A 121 -15.19 -11.46 -9.57
CA ILE A 121 -16.14 -11.67 -10.65
C ILE A 121 -15.45 -11.35 -11.99
N THR A 122 -14.79 -12.34 -12.58
CA THR A 122 -14.17 -12.20 -13.90
C THR A 122 -15.07 -12.81 -14.97
N TRP A 123 -15.55 -11.98 -15.89
CA TRP A 123 -16.50 -12.36 -16.95
C TRP A 123 -15.84 -12.73 -18.29
N PHE A 124 -14.53 -12.56 -18.39
CA PHE A 124 -13.77 -12.70 -19.63
C PHE A 124 -12.72 -13.80 -19.52
N ASP A 125 -12.20 -14.22 -20.67
CA ASP A 125 -11.05 -15.12 -20.80
C ASP A 125 -9.92 -14.46 -21.61
N GLY A 126 -8.71 -15.01 -21.50
CA GLY A 126 -7.54 -14.56 -22.24
C GLY A 126 -7.11 -13.13 -21.89
N GLY A 127 -6.51 -12.42 -22.85
CA GLY A 127 -5.97 -11.07 -22.63
C GLY A 127 -7.01 -10.05 -22.12
N GLY A 128 -8.29 -10.22 -22.46
CA GLY A 128 -9.38 -9.38 -21.95
C GLY A 128 -9.57 -9.54 -20.44
N ALA A 129 -9.49 -10.76 -19.93
CA ALA A 129 -9.53 -11.06 -18.50
C ALA A 129 -8.32 -10.49 -17.76
N ALA A 130 -7.13 -10.61 -18.34
CA ALA A 130 -5.92 -10.04 -17.76
C ALA A 130 -6.03 -8.51 -17.62
N LEU A 131 -6.51 -7.82 -18.67
CA LEU A 131 -6.73 -6.38 -18.61
C LEU A 131 -7.81 -5.99 -17.60
N TRP A 132 -8.90 -6.76 -17.49
CA TRP A 132 -9.92 -6.58 -16.47
C TRP A 132 -9.34 -6.66 -15.06
N LEU A 133 -8.57 -7.71 -14.78
CA LEU A 133 -7.92 -7.91 -13.49
C LEU A 133 -6.91 -6.79 -13.19
N ILE A 134 -6.07 -6.42 -14.15
CA ILE A 134 -5.10 -5.32 -13.99
C ILE A 134 -5.81 -3.99 -13.72
N GLY A 135 -6.88 -3.69 -14.45
CA GLY A 135 -7.68 -2.49 -14.27
C GLY A 135 -8.24 -2.39 -12.85
N TRP A 136 -8.86 -3.46 -12.35
CA TRP A 136 -9.37 -3.48 -10.99
C TRP A 136 -8.26 -3.54 -9.92
N ARG A 137 -7.07 -4.06 -10.23
CA ARG A 137 -5.90 -3.96 -9.35
C ARG A 137 -5.42 -2.54 -9.20
N VAL A 138 -5.45 -1.75 -10.27
CA VAL A 138 -5.17 -0.31 -10.20
C VAL A 138 -6.17 0.38 -9.28
N VAL A 139 -7.47 0.11 -9.44
CA VAL A 139 -8.51 0.67 -8.54
C VAL A 139 -8.35 0.19 -7.10
N GLN A 140 -7.99 -1.09 -6.88
CA GLN A 140 -7.69 -1.63 -5.56
C GLN A 140 -6.49 -0.92 -4.92
N GLY A 141 -5.47 -0.55 -5.71
CA GLY A 141 -4.32 0.26 -5.27
C GLY A 141 -4.72 1.65 -4.78
N ILE A 142 -5.75 2.27 -5.39
CA ILE A 142 -6.32 3.54 -4.90
C ILE A 142 -6.91 3.33 -3.49
N GLY A 143 -7.66 2.25 -3.28
CA GLY A 143 -8.17 1.88 -1.95
C GLY A 143 -7.05 1.62 -0.94
N GLY A 144 -6.01 0.88 -1.36
CA GLY A 144 -4.81 0.61 -0.56
C GLY A 144 -4.07 1.89 -0.15
N ALA A 145 -3.94 2.87 -1.07
CA ALA A 145 -3.33 4.16 -0.79
C ALA A 145 -4.08 4.94 0.29
N PHE A 146 -5.41 4.97 0.23
CA PHE A 146 -6.23 5.61 1.26
C PHE A 146 -6.05 4.96 2.63
N LEU A 147 -6.02 3.62 2.67
CA LEU A 147 -5.81 2.87 3.90
C LEU A 147 -4.41 3.16 4.48
N MET A 148 -3.35 2.98 3.70
CA MET A 148 -1.97 3.17 4.16
C MET A 148 -1.68 4.60 4.61
N ALA A 149 -2.11 5.59 3.82
CA ALA A 149 -1.83 7.00 4.11
C ALA A 149 -2.51 7.48 5.39
N ASN A 150 -3.77 7.11 5.60
CA ASN A 150 -4.55 7.60 6.73
C ASN A 150 -4.37 6.73 7.99
N SER A 151 -3.95 5.46 7.85
CA SER A 151 -3.75 4.54 8.98
C SER A 151 -2.70 5.05 9.97
N SER A 152 -1.48 5.35 9.51
CA SER A 152 -0.41 5.89 10.36
C SER A 152 -0.79 7.25 10.95
N ALA A 153 -1.49 8.07 10.18
CA ALA A 153 -1.92 9.40 10.57
C ALA A 153 -2.95 9.36 11.73
N ILE A 154 -3.98 8.52 11.59
CA ILE A 154 -5.00 8.26 12.63
C ILE A 154 -4.34 7.73 13.92
N LEU A 155 -3.36 6.83 13.80
CA LEU A 155 -2.62 6.32 14.96
C LEU A 155 -1.85 7.43 15.68
N THR A 156 -1.13 8.28 14.94
CA THR A 156 -0.36 9.36 15.55
C THR A 156 -1.22 10.44 16.18
N ASP A 157 -2.47 10.62 15.70
CA ASP A 157 -3.43 11.53 16.31
C ASP A 157 -4.07 10.90 17.56
N ALA A 158 -4.37 9.60 17.55
CA ALA A 158 -5.06 8.93 18.66
C ALA A 158 -4.14 8.58 19.84
N PHE A 159 -2.85 8.35 19.60
CA PHE A 159 -1.88 8.01 20.66
C PHE A 159 -1.06 9.22 21.12
N PRO A 160 -0.78 9.31 22.44
CA PRO A 160 0.12 10.33 22.98
C PRO A 160 1.54 10.12 22.43
N SER A 161 2.33 11.20 22.37
CA SER A 161 3.65 11.23 21.71
C SER A 161 4.61 10.15 22.19
N ASN A 162 4.56 9.77 23.46
CA ASN A 162 5.37 8.72 24.08
C ASN A 162 4.94 7.28 23.71
N GLN A 163 3.74 7.07 23.17
CA GLN A 163 3.21 5.74 22.79
C GLN A 163 3.07 5.56 21.28
N ARG A 164 3.43 6.58 20.47
CA ARG A 164 3.34 6.51 19.00
C ARG A 164 4.23 5.42 18.41
N GLY A 165 5.42 5.20 18.97
CA GLY A 165 6.34 4.13 18.57
C GLY A 165 5.68 2.75 18.69
N LEU A 166 5.13 2.44 19.86
CA LEU A 166 4.38 1.20 20.10
C LEU A 166 3.22 1.01 19.11
N ALA A 167 2.42 2.05 18.89
CA ALA A 167 1.28 1.97 17.99
C ALA A 167 1.69 1.69 16.54
N LEU A 168 2.71 2.39 16.04
CA LEU A 168 3.27 2.17 14.70
C LEU A 168 3.97 0.81 14.60
N GLY A 169 4.64 0.36 15.67
CA GLY A 169 5.27 -0.95 15.77
C GLY A 169 4.26 -2.09 15.64
N ILE A 170 3.17 -2.06 16.41
CA ILE A 170 2.07 -3.05 16.32
C ILE A 170 1.48 -3.08 14.91
N ASN A 171 1.27 -1.90 14.30
CA ASN A 171 0.74 -1.83 12.94
C ASN A 171 1.73 -2.39 11.90
N GLY A 172 3.04 -2.18 12.12
CA GLY A 172 4.12 -2.78 11.33
C GLY A 172 4.17 -4.31 11.45
N VAL A 173 3.97 -4.86 12.65
CA VAL A 173 3.83 -6.31 12.87
C VAL A 173 2.66 -6.86 12.10
N ALA A 174 1.52 -6.18 12.17
CA ALA A 174 0.32 -6.59 11.48
C ALA A 174 0.53 -6.63 9.96
N ALA A 175 1.24 -5.65 9.41
CA ALA A 175 1.64 -5.65 8.00
C ALA A 175 2.53 -6.85 7.63
N ILE A 176 3.49 -7.20 8.50
CA ILE A 176 4.38 -8.35 8.31
C ILE A 176 3.56 -9.65 8.39
N ALA A 177 2.81 -9.85 9.47
CA ALA A 177 1.96 -11.02 9.68
C ALA A 177 0.96 -11.21 8.54
N GLY A 178 0.32 -10.12 8.09
CA GLY A 178 -0.59 -10.13 6.95
C GLY A 178 0.08 -10.62 5.67
N SER A 179 1.32 -10.18 5.41
CA SER A 179 2.08 -10.66 4.25
C SER A 179 2.29 -12.19 4.27
N PHE A 180 2.56 -12.80 5.42
CA PHE A 180 2.68 -14.27 5.51
C PHE A 180 1.33 -14.97 5.45
N LEU A 181 0.33 -14.45 6.15
CA LEU A 181 -1.04 -14.98 6.10
C LEU A 181 -1.56 -15.00 4.66
N GLY A 182 -1.26 -13.96 3.87
CA GLY A 182 -1.59 -13.94 2.45
C GLY A 182 -0.91 -15.06 1.65
N LEU A 183 0.36 -15.38 1.91
CA LEU A 183 1.01 -16.53 1.23
C LEU A 183 0.33 -17.85 1.57
N VAL A 184 0.02 -18.09 2.85
CA VAL A 184 -0.62 -19.34 3.31
C VAL A 184 -2.05 -19.45 2.76
N ILE A 185 -2.86 -18.40 2.93
CA ILE A 185 -4.24 -18.34 2.45
C ILE A 185 -4.26 -18.50 0.92
N GLY A 186 -3.34 -17.84 0.21
CA GLY A 186 -3.24 -17.91 -1.25
C GLY A 186 -2.87 -19.30 -1.74
N GLY A 187 -1.88 -19.94 -1.12
CA GLY A 187 -1.49 -21.31 -1.47
C GLY A 187 -2.60 -22.34 -1.25
N VAL A 188 -3.53 -22.09 -0.31
CA VAL A 188 -4.68 -22.96 -0.07
C VAL A 188 -5.86 -22.64 -1.00
N LEU A 189 -6.19 -21.35 -1.18
CA LEU A 189 -7.38 -20.94 -1.92
C LEU A 189 -7.18 -20.97 -3.43
N ALA A 190 -5.99 -20.60 -3.92
CA ALA A 190 -5.74 -20.46 -5.36
C ALA A 190 -5.96 -21.76 -6.15
N PRO A 191 -5.50 -22.94 -5.69
CA PRO A 191 -5.72 -24.20 -6.39
C PRO A 191 -7.18 -24.68 -6.37
N VAL A 192 -7.95 -24.30 -5.32
CA VAL A 192 -9.36 -24.68 -5.19
C VAL A 192 -10.21 -23.86 -6.15
N ASN A 193 -10.09 -22.54 -6.04
CA ASN A 193 -10.73 -21.58 -6.93
C ASN A 193 -10.00 -20.24 -6.77
N TRP A 194 -9.27 -19.84 -7.81
CA TRP A 194 -8.47 -18.62 -7.80
C TRP A 194 -9.29 -17.35 -7.54
N ASN A 195 -10.59 -17.31 -7.85
CA ASN A 195 -11.44 -16.16 -7.55
C ASN A 195 -11.56 -15.91 -6.03
N LEU A 196 -11.43 -16.96 -5.21
CA LEU A 196 -11.47 -16.86 -3.74
C LEU A 196 -10.32 -16.03 -3.16
N VAL A 197 -9.20 -15.95 -3.89
CA VAL A 197 -8.03 -15.13 -3.51
C VAL A 197 -8.39 -13.64 -3.42
N PHE A 198 -9.31 -13.18 -4.28
CA PHE A 198 -9.81 -11.82 -4.21
C PHE A 198 -10.97 -11.70 -3.21
N LEU A 199 -11.84 -12.70 -3.18
CA LEU A 199 -13.04 -12.71 -2.36
C LEU A 199 -12.73 -12.75 -0.86
N VAL A 200 -11.62 -13.38 -0.44
CA VAL A 200 -11.22 -13.44 0.97
C VAL A 200 -11.04 -12.06 1.61
N SER A 201 -10.70 -11.04 0.82
CA SER A 201 -10.53 -9.68 1.32
C SER A 201 -11.86 -8.97 1.60
N VAL A 202 -12.96 -9.45 1.00
CA VAL A 202 -14.27 -8.78 1.03
C VAL A 202 -14.89 -8.77 2.44
N PRO A 203 -14.98 -9.90 3.18
CA PRO A 203 -15.53 -9.87 4.54
C PRO A 203 -14.78 -8.91 5.46
N PHE A 204 -13.46 -8.91 5.41
CA PHE A 204 -12.65 -8.01 6.22
C PHE A 204 -12.78 -6.54 5.79
N GLY A 205 -12.89 -6.28 4.49
CA GLY A 205 -13.14 -4.95 3.95
C GLY A 205 -14.52 -4.40 4.35
N VAL A 206 -15.57 -5.23 4.31
CA VAL A 206 -16.93 -4.87 4.78
C VAL A 206 -16.92 -4.60 6.29
N LEU A 207 -16.36 -5.51 7.09
CA LEU A 207 -16.24 -5.34 8.54
C LEU A 207 -15.42 -4.10 8.88
N GLY A 208 -14.32 -3.86 8.19
CA GLY A 208 -13.48 -2.67 8.34
C GLY A 208 -14.23 -1.39 8.00
N THR A 209 -14.99 -1.38 6.90
CA THR A 209 -15.85 -0.24 6.51
C THR A 209 -16.88 0.06 7.60
N ILE A 210 -17.62 -0.96 8.07
CA ILE A 210 -18.65 -0.78 9.09
C ILE A 210 -18.01 -0.30 10.41
N TRP A 211 -16.91 -0.93 10.82
CA TRP A 211 -16.21 -0.58 12.05
C TRP A 211 -15.62 0.84 12.00
N ALA A 212 -15.01 1.22 10.87
CA ALA A 212 -14.46 2.55 10.64
C ALA A 212 -15.56 3.61 10.65
N TYR A 213 -16.64 3.37 9.91
CA TYR A 213 -17.76 4.29 9.84
C TYR A 213 -18.42 4.54 11.21
N LEU A 214 -18.56 3.50 12.04
CA LEU A 214 -19.23 3.60 13.34
C LEU A 214 -18.35 4.14 14.46
N LYS A 215 -17.03 3.87 14.42
CA LYS A 215 -16.15 4.09 15.57
C LYS A 215 -15.05 5.12 15.33
N LEU A 216 -14.56 5.31 14.11
CA LEU A 216 -13.54 6.33 13.84
C LEU A 216 -14.18 7.71 13.73
N HIS A 217 -13.54 8.68 14.37
CA HIS A 217 -13.94 10.08 14.37
C HIS A 217 -12.76 10.93 13.88
N ASP A 218 -13.08 12.03 13.20
CA ASP A 218 -12.07 13.01 12.82
C ASP A 218 -11.68 13.83 14.06
N THR A 219 -10.47 13.63 14.57
CA THR A 219 -9.95 14.32 15.76
C THR A 219 -9.02 15.49 15.41
N GLY A 220 -8.56 15.58 14.15
CA GLY A 220 -7.63 16.62 13.70
C GLY A 220 -8.29 17.97 13.41
N ILE A 221 -7.57 19.07 13.67
CA ILE A 221 -7.98 20.42 13.26
C ILE A 221 -7.86 20.52 11.73
N ARG A 222 -9.00 20.58 11.03
CA ARG A 222 -9.01 20.76 9.58
C ARG A 222 -8.46 22.13 9.22
N ARG A 223 -7.35 22.16 8.47
CA ARG A 223 -6.87 23.41 7.85
C ARG A 223 -7.35 23.48 6.42
N LYS A 224 -7.96 24.61 6.04
CA LYS A 224 -8.25 24.94 4.63
C LYS A 224 -6.92 25.13 3.88
N ALA A 225 -6.34 24.05 3.40
CA ALA A 225 -5.19 24.07 2.51
C ALA A 225 -5.65 23.86 1.07
N LYS A 226 -4.91 24.42 0.10
CA LYS A 226 -5.11 24.10 -1.32
C LYS A 226 -4.20 22.93 -1.69
N MET A 227 -4.66 22.07 -2.60
CA MET A 227 -3.85 21.00 -3.15
C MET A 227 -2.78 21.57 -4.08
N ASP A 228 -1.55 21.11 -3.93
CA ASP A 228 -0.48 21.37 -4.90
C ASP A 228 -0.57 20.37 -6.05
N TRP A 229 -1.28 20.75 -7.11
CA TRP A 229 -1.44 19.90 -8.29
C TRP A 229 -0.13 19.70 -9.06
N TRP A 230 0.73 20.73 -9.12
CA TRP A 230 1.99 20.63 -9.86
C TRP A 230 2.99 19.76 -9.11
N GLY A 231 3.09 19.93 -7.79
CA GLY A 231 3.85 19.04 -6.92
C GLY A 231 3.36 17.59 -7.04
N ASN A 232 2.05 17.34 -6.94
CA ASN A 232 1.51 15.99 -7.07
C ASN A 232 1.76 15.36 -8.42
N ILE A 233 1.53 16.08 -9.53
CA ILE A 233 1.70 15.53 -10.89
C ILE A 233 3.17 15.23 -11.15
N SER A 234 4.09 16.14 -10.79
CA SER A 234 5.52 15.92 -10.97
C SER A 234 6.04 14.79 -10.08
N PHE A 235 5.62 14.72 -8.81
CA PHE A 235 5.94 13.59 -7.93
C PHE A 235 5.42 12.26 -8.50
N ALA A 236 4.16 12.22 -8.91
CA ALA A 236 3.53 11.03 -9.46
C ALA A 236 4.21 10.58 -10.76
N ALA A 237 4.38 11.49 -11.72
CA ALA A 237 5.01 11.17 -13.00
C ALA A 237 6.46 10.69 -12.82
N GLY A 238 7.23 11.37 -11.97
CA GLY A 238 8.62 11.00 -11.69
C GLY A 238 8.73 9.63 -11.01
N LEU A 239 7.90 9.39 -9.99
CA LEU A 239 7.92 8.12 -9.26
C LEU A 239 7.41 6.95 -10.11
N ILE A 240 6.34 7.14 -10.91
CA ILE A 240 5.86 6.15 -11.87
C ILE A 240 6.97 5.81 -12.87
N ALA A 241 7.63 6.83 -13.44
CA ALA A 241 8.70 6.61 -14.42
C ALA A 241 9.86 5.80 -13.82
N VAL A 242 10.32 6.12 -12.59
CA VAL A 242 11.37 5.35 -11.92
C VAL A 242 10.94 3.92 -11.65
N LEU A 243 9.74 3.72 -11.07
CA LEU A 243 9.25 2.37 -10.73
C LEU A 243 9.06 1.51 -11.98
N VAL A 244 8.45 2.06 -13.02
CA VAL A 244 8.29 1.40 -14.33
C VAL A 244 9.66 1.09 -14.94
N GLY A 245 10.60 2.02 -14.90
CA GLY A 245 11.96 1.82 -15.38
C GLY A 245 12.67 0.65 -14.68
N ILE A 246 12.58 0.56 -13.35
CA ILE A 246 13.14 -0.56 -12.58
C ILE A 246 12.45 -1.88 -12.98
N THR A 247 11.12 -1.89 -13.09
CA THR A 247 10.36 -3.10 -13.45
C THR A 247 10.74 -3.62 -14.84
N TYR A 248 10.76 -2.76 -15.85
CA TYR A 248 11.13 -3.15 -17.21
C TYR A 248 12.65 -3.41 -17.36
N GLY A 249 13.48 -2.84 -16.48
CA GLY A 249 14.92 -3.09 -16.45
C GLY A 249 15.28 -4.55 -16.12
N ILE A 250 14.44 -5.23 -15.33
CA ILE A 250 14.64 -6.64 -14.97
C ILE A 250 14.18 -7.58 -16.11
N GLN A 251 13.42 -7.10 -17.09
CA GLN A 251 12.98 -7.91 -18.24
C GLN A 251 14.07 -8.06 -19.30
N PRO A 252 14.09 -9.16 -20.07
CA PRO A 252 14.99 -9.29 -21.21
C PRO A 252 14.79 -8.21 -22.27
N TYR A 253 15.87 -7.76 -22.90
CA TYR A 253 15.82 -6.79 -24.00
C TYR A 253 16.90 -7.10 -25.04
N GLY A 254 16.47 -7.30 -26.29
CA GLY A 254 17.38 -7.70 -27.37
C GLY A 254 18.08 -9.02 -27.03
N ASN A 255 19.42 -9.01 -27.07
CA ASN A 255 20.25 -10.18 -26.72
C ASN A 255 20.66 -10.22 -25.24
N HIS A 256 20.19 -9.28 -24.41
CA HIS A 256 20.51 -9.26 -22.99
C HIS A 256 19.39 -9.92 -22.17
N THR A 257 19.80 -10.66 -21.15
CA THR A 257 18.88 -11.26 -20.16
C THR A 257 18.15 -10.22 -19.31
N MET A 258 18.65 -8.98 -19.28
CA MET A 258 18.05 -7.84 -18.58
C MET A 258 18.11 -6.57 -19.44
N GLY A 259 17.11 -5.72 -19.29
CA GLY A 259 16.80 -4.57 -20.13
C GLY A 259 17.33 -3.24 -19.62
N TRP A 260 18.31 -3.27 -18.70
CA TRP A 260 18.94 -2.06 -18.16
C TRP A 260 19.53 -1.14 -19.23
N THR A 261 19.87 -1.67 -20.41
CA THR A 261 20.39 -0.90 -21.56
C THR A 261 19.30 -0.45 -22.54
N SER A 262 18.03 -0.80 -22.30
CA SER A 262 16.92 -0.38 -23.14
C SER A 262 16.77 1.14 -23.12
N PRO A 263 16.67 1.81 -24.28
CA PRO A 263 16.43 3.25 -24.34
C PRO A 263 15.19 3.68 -23.56
N LEU A 264 14.14 2.84 -23.53
CA LEU A 264 12.92 3.10 -22.76
C LEU A 264 13.21 3.06 -21.25
N VAL A 265 13.93 2.04 -20.78
CA VAL A 265 14.30 1.92 -19.36
C VAL A 265 15.17 3.09 -18.92
N LEU A 266 16.19 3.43 -19.70
CA LEU A 266 17.07 4.57 -19.42
C LEU A 266 16.30 5.89 -19.43
N SER A 267 15.40 6.10 -20.39
CA SER A 267 14.55 7.30 -20.44
C SER A 267 13.62 7.40 -19.23
N CYS A 268 13.04 6.28 -18.79
CA CYS A 268 12.21 6.21 -17.60
C CYS A 268 13.01 6.49 -16.31
N LEU A 269 14.19 5.90 -16.16
CA LEU A 269 15.04 6.10 -14.98
C LEU A 269 15.60 7.52 -14.92
N ILE A 270 16.26 7.97 -15.98
CA ILE A 270 16.89 9.30 -16.03
C ILE A 270 15.81 10.37 -16.01
N GLY A 271 14.79 10.26 -16.88
CA GLY A 271 13.67 11.19 -16.94
C GLY A 271 12.89 11.24 -15.63
N GLY A 272 12.64 10.09 -15.00
CA GLY A 272 11.98 10.01 -13.71
C GLY A 272 12.75 10.72 -12.60
N VAL A 273 14.07 10.50 -12.51
CA VAL A 273 14.95 11.21 -11.55
C VAL A 273 14.97 12.71 -11.82
N VAL A 274 15.04 13.14 -13.08
CA VAL A 274 14.99 14.56 -13.46
C VAL A 274 13.66 15.19 -13.06
N VAL A 275 12.53 14.51 -13.30
CA VAL A 275 11.20 14.99 -12.90
C VAL A 275 11.06 15.05 -11.38
N LEU A 276 11.61 14.07 -10.64
CA LEU A 276 11.63 14.11 -9.17
C LEU A 276 12.52 15.25 -8.63
N ALA A 277 13.63 15.56 -9.30
CA ALA A 277 14.45 16.72 -8.97
C ALA A 277 13.70 18.04 -9.24
N ALA A 278 12.98 18.11 -10.37
CA ALA A 278 12.11 19.25 -10.68
C ALA A 278 10.97 19.39 -9.65
N PHE A 279 10.38 18.29 -9.20
CA PHE A 279 9.41 18.26 -8.11
C PHE A 279 9.97 18.93 -6.84
N VAL A 280 11.18 18.58 -6.41
CA VAL A 280 11.82 19.22 -5.25
C VAL A 280 11.95 20.74 -5.44
N VAL A 281 12.28 21.21 -6.64
CA VAL A 281 12.36 22.65 -6.93
C VAL A 281 10.97 23.31 -6.90
N ILE A 282 9.96 22.69 -7.51
CA ILE A 282 8.57 23.18 -7.48
C ILE A 282 8.10 23.33 -6.04
N GLU A 283 8.35 22.30 -5.23
CA GLU A 283 7.94 22.23 -3.83
C GLU A 283 8.51 23.36 -2.97
N THR A 284 9.73 23.83 -3.27
CA THR A 284 10.34 24.97 -2.56
C THR A 284 9.66 26.31 -2.88
N ARG A 285 8.88 26.40 -3.95
CA ARG A 285 8.24 27.62 -4.44
C ARG A 285 6.74 27.67 -4.15
N VAL A 286 6.12 26.54 -3.80
CA VAL A 286 4.67 26.46 -3.58
C VAL A 286 4.32 26.88 -2.14
N PRO A 287 3.21 27.64 -1.92
CA PRO A 287 2.83 28.11 -0.58
C PRO A 287 2.42 27.00 0.40
N ASN A 288 1.87 25.90 -0.11
CA ASN A 288 1.38 24.76 0.67
C ASN A 288 2.04 23.47 0.15
N PRO A 289 3.33 23.24 0.45
CA PRO A 289 4.03 22.06 -0.02
C PRO A 289 3.38 20.78 0.53
N LEU A 290 3.37 19.75 -0.30
CA LEU A 290 3.12 18.35 0.02
C LEU A 290 4.06 17.82 1.12
N PHE A 291 5.36 18.13 1.04
CA PHE A 291 6.39 17.77 2.00
C PHE A 291 7.07 18.99 2.60
N ASN A 292 7.21 18.98 3.93
CA ASN A 292 8.10 19.93 4.57
C ASN A 292 9.58 19.50 4.39
N LEU A 293 10.18 19.91 3.28
CA LEU A 293 11.57 19.57 2.92
C LEU A 293 12.60 19.99 3.98
N ARG A 294 12.27 20.92 4.89
CA ARG A 294 13.14 21.32 5.99
C ARG A 294 13.40 20.19 6.97
N LEU A 295 12.51 19.19 7.06
CA LEU A 295 12.71 18.02 7.92
C LEU A 295 13.94 17.21 7.52
N PHE A 296 14.30 17.18 6.23
CA PHE A 296 15.53 16.50 5.76
C PHE A 296 16.83 17.20 6.20
N LYS A 297 16.76 18.40 6.78
CA LYS A 297 17.91 19.02 7.45
C LYS A 297 18.20 18.37 8.81
N ILE A 298 17.23 17.70 9.41
CA ILE A 298 17.39 16.98 10.68
C ILE A 298 18.08 15.65 10.38
N ARG A 299 19.34 15.51 10.78
CA ARG A 299 20.17 14.32 10.49
C ARG A 299 19.49 13.02 10.91
N SER A 300 18.89 12.97 12.10
CA SER A 300 18.18 11.78 12.58
C SER A 300 16.97 11.42 11.73
N PHE A 301 16.25 12.41 11.20
CA PHE A 301 15.12 12.17 10.30
C PHE A 301 15.60 11.62 8.96
N THR A 302 16.63 12.22 8.36
CA THR A 302 17.19 11.75 7.08
C THR A 302 17.82 10.38 7.21
N ALA A 303 18.64 10.16 8.24
CA ALA A 303 19.24 8.85 8.52
C ALA A 303 18.17 7.78 8.77
N GLY A 304 17.09 8.11 9.50
CA GLY A 304 15.96 7.20 9.71
C GLY A 304 15.24 6.81 8.42
N ASN A 305 15.02 7.76 7.50
CA ASN A 305 14.42 7.47 6.19
C ASN A 305 15.34 6.62 5.30
N VAL A 306 16.64 6.93 5.25
CA VAL A 306 17.62 6.14 4.50
C VAL A 306 17.74 4.73 5.06
N ALA A 307 17.78 4.57 6.38
CA ALA A 307 17.79 3.26 7.03
C ALA A 307 16.54 2.46 6.70
N ASN A 308 15.35 3.10 6.71
CA ASN A 308 14.10 2.44 6.30
C ASN A 308 14.11 2.02 4.82
N LEU A 309 14.67 2.84 3.92
CA LEU A 309 14.80 2.49 2.51
C LEU A 309 15.71 1.27 2.32
N VAL A 310 16.91 1.28 2.92
CA VAL A 310 17.87 0.17 2.84
C VAL A 310 17.31 -1.10 3.48
N ALA A 311 16.64 -0.98 4.64
CA ALA A 311 15.97 -2.11 5.28
C ALA A 311 14.83 -2.67 4.43
N SER A 312 14.09 -1.81 3.71
CA SER A 312 13.02 -2.25 2.81
C SER A 312 13.57 -2.97 1.57
N LEU A 313 14.66 -2.47 0.99
CA LEU A 313 15.36 -3.13 -0.11
C LEU A 313 15.92 -4.50 0.31
N GLY A 314 16.61 -4.55 1.45
CA GLY A 314 17.15 -5.79 2.01
C GLY A 314 16.04 -6.80 2.31
N ARG A 315 14.93 -6.35 2.91
CA ARG A 315 13.76 -7.20 3.20
C ARG A 315 13.11 -7.73 1.92
N GLY A 316 12.86 -6.88 0.94
CA GLY A 316 12.27 -7.29 -0.34
C GLY A 316 13.16 -8.30 -1.08
N GLY A 317 14.46 -8.03 -1.16
CA GLY A 317 15.43 -8.93 -1.79
C GLY A 317 15.55 -10.27 -1.05
N LEU A 318 15.66 -10.25 0.28
CA LEU A 318 15.67 -11.46 1.11
C LEU A 318 14.40 -12.28 0.91
N GLN A 319 13.23 -11.64 0.92
CA GLN A 319 11.95 -12.33 0.77
C GLN A 319 11.83 -12.98 -0.61
N PHE A 320 12.25 -12.29 -1.67
CA PHE A 320 12.27 -12.84 -3.02
C PHE A 320 13.21 -14.04 -3.15
N ILE A 321 14.46 -13.91 -2.67
CA ILE A 321 15.46 -14.99 -2.71
C ILE A 321 15.02 -16.19 -1.88
N LEU A 322 14.51 -15.98 -0.66
CA LEU A 322 14.04 -17.06 0.21
C LEU A 322 12.88 -17.83 -0.41
N ILE A 323 11.91 -17.13 -1.02
CA ILE A 323 10.78 -17.77 -1.70
C ILE A 323 11.29 -18.67 -2.83
N ILE A 324 12.16 -18.14 -3.71
CA ILE A 324 12.71 -18.91 -4.84
C ILE A 324 13.56 -20.08 -4.35
N TRP A 325 14.41 -19.86 -3.35
CA TRP A 325 15.28 -20.90 -2.81
C TRP A 325 14.46 -22.03 -2.14
N LEU A 326 13.47 -21.69 -1.31
CA LEU A 326 12.59 -22.67 -0.69
C LEU A 326 11.78 -23.44 -1.74
N GLN A 327 11.11 -22.74 -2.66
CA GLN A 327 10.20 -23.39 -3.61
C GLN A 327 10.93 -24.11 -4.74
N GLY A 328 12.00 -23.52 -5.27
CA GLY A 328 12.70 -24.02 -6.46
C GLY A 328 13.80 -25.03 -6.17
N ILE A 329 14.40 -25.02 -4.98
CA ILE A 329 15.61 -25.81 -4.68
C ILE A 329 15.44 -26.63 -3.40
N TRP A 330 15.27 -25.97 -2.24
CA TRP A 330 15.36 -26.63 -0.95
C TRP A 330 14.22 -27.63 -0.72
N LEU A 331 12.96 -27.22 -0.86
CA LEU A 331 11.81 -28.13 -0.65
C LEU A 331 11.79 -29.29 -1.65
N PRO A 332 12.02 -29.08 -2.98
CA PRO A 332 12.15 -30.19 -3.92
C PRO A 332 13.24 -31.20 -3.54
N GLN A 333 14.41 -30.72 -3.08
CA GLN A 333 15.50 -31.59 -2.64
C GLN A 333 15.16 -32.38 -1.37
N HIS A 334 14.22 -31.90 -0.56
CA HIS A 334 13.75 -32.56 0.67
C HIS A 334 12.46 -33.36 0.47
N GLY A 335 12.13 -33.73 -0.77
CA GLY A 335 11.06 -34.67 -1.09
C GLY A 335 9.66 -34.05 -1.24
N TYR A 336 9.54 -32.72 -1.23
CA TYR A 336 8.28 -32.05 -1.52
C TYR A 336 8.06 -31.95 -3.03
N SER A 337 6.86 -32.34 -3.48
CA SER A 337 6.49 -32.14 -4.88
C SER A 337 6.32 -30.65 -5.21
N PHE A 338 6.63 -30.24 -6.44
CA PHE A 338 6.47 -28.85 -6.89
C PHE A 338 5.06 -28.29 -6.63
N ALA A 339 4.03 -29.14 -6.67
CA ALA A 339 2.66 -28.75 -6.36
C ALA A 339 2.46 -28.31 -4.89
N GLN A 340 3.23 -28.87 -3.95
CA GLN A 340 3.12 -28.55 -2.52
C GLN A 340 4.14 -27.50 -2.07
N THR A 341 5.20 -27.26 -2.85
CA THR A 341 6.25 -26.31 -2.50
C THR A 341 5.76 -24.89 -2.14
N PRO A 342 4.73 -24.29 -2.79
CA PRO A 342 4.28 -22.94 -2.44
C PRO A 342 3.75 -22.87 -1.00
N LEU A 343 2.95 -23.86 -0.60
CA LEU A 343 2.36 -23.94 0.74
C LEU A 343 3.45 -24.14 1.79
N TRP A 344 4.33 -25.12 1.60
CA TRP A 344 5.39 -25.40 2.56
C TRP A 344 6.39 -24.25 2.66
N ALA A 345 6.72 -23.56 1.58
CA ALA A 345 7.55 -22.37 1.65
C ALA A 345 6.91 -21.30 2.54
N GLY A 346 5.59 -21.09 2.43
CA GLY A 346 4.84 -20.22 3.34
C GLY A 346 4.89 -20.66 4.81
N ILE A 347 4.82 -21.97 5.08
CA ILE A 347 4.93 -22.54 6.43
C ILE A 347 6.35 -22.34 7.02
N TYR A 348 7.38 -22.64 6.25
CA TYR A 348 8.79 -22.50 6.67
C TYR A 348 9.20 -21.04 6.90
N MET A 349 8.40 -20.12 6.39
CA MET A 349 8.54 -18.68 6.58
C MET A 349 7.92 -18.17 7.90
N LEU A 350 7.09 -18.96 8.60
CA LEU A 350 6.44 -18.57 9.86
C LEU A 350 7.40 -18.24 11.02
N PRO A 351 8.54 -18.93 11.24
CA PRO A 351 9.47 -18.58 12.31
C PRO A 351 10.00 -17.14 12.19
N MET A 352 10.21 -16.65 10.95
CA MET A 352 10.59 -15.26 10.70
C MET A 352 9.50 -14.31 11.18
N THR A 353 8.22 -14.61 10.92
CA THR A 353 7.06 -13.85 11.43
C THR A 353 7.03 -13.80 12.94
N VAL A 354 7.26 -14.94 13.61
CA VAL A 354 7.29 -15.02 15.07
C VAL A 354 8.40 -14.13 15.63
N GLY A 355 9.58 -14.16 15.02
CA GLY A 355 10.69 -13.26 15.38
C GLY A 355 10.30 -11.78 15.30
N PHE A 356 9.64 -11.37 14.21
CA PHE A 356 9.14 -9.99 14.08
C PHE A 356 8.07 -9.64 15.12
N LEU A 357 7.15 -10.57 15.41
CA LEU A 357 6.06 -10.38 16.36
C LEU A 357 6.58 -10.21 17.80
N LEU A 358 7.64 -10.92 18.15
CA LEU A 358 8.29 -10.83 19.47
C LEU A 358 9.17 -9.57 19.60
N ALA A 359 9.87 -9.16 18.55
CA ALA A 359 10.83 -8.04 18.60
C ALA A 359 10.18 -6.64 18.46
N ALA A 360 9.00 -6.55 17.87
CA ALA A 360 8.38 -5.26 17.60
C ALA A 360 7.80 -4.51 18.82
N PRO A 361 7.24 -5.16 19.85
CA PRO A 361 6.81 -4.46 21.07
C PRO A 361 7.98 -3.90 21.88
N THR A 362 9.20 -4.41 21.65
CA THR A 362 10.42 -4.00 22.35
C THR A 362 11.20 -2.87 21.67
N SER A 363 10.72 -2.42 20.49
CA SER A 363 11.32 -1.34 19.69
C SER A 363 10.49 -0.07 19.81
#